data_AF-A0A1Y1WRS2-F1
#
_entry.id   AF-A0A1Y1WRS2-F1
#
_cell.length_a   1.000
_cell.length_b   1.000
_cell.length_c   1.000
_cell.angle_alpha   90.00
_cell.angle_beta   90.00
_cell.angle_gamma   90.00
#
_symmetry.space_group_name_H-M   'P 1'
#
loop_
_entity.id
_entity.type
_entity.pdbx_description
1 polymer ?
#
loop_
_entity_poly.entity_id
_entity_poly.type
_entity_poly.pdbx_seq_one_letter_code
_entity_poly.pdbx_strand_id
1 'polypeptide(L)'
;MKNFENDNFNEDRDKDRKKLSKLQQIIERKSEYFCELYKSLPSLSYKGYNITCPIYYTISIDHAYYGRYANDSQHCKIDYEGKEVPTRNLIYPYDCGSNIIDEIKELCEGKRHCILKPHNSYYRYICNSLYKYLHVKYHCVKDLTIKKPKIRIVMFANKINVNSVFENAISEFYQYSKIHEYEFRLHKLRYDTEREIFYMKTESIIENLIIGLKEKTFDWILWVDSDFVIINPNIKLETFLPTNDMDNIHLIASDDFNGLNAGIFFLRVHPWSLNLLMRVMSYSYYNIQKPLEFEDQTALNNVLVESKDDEEHYIIVPQDWFNSYLSNKEKESFLIHLAGESNKNWKAYFLRNENINNNGKYYIKNKELRKKVLKYYKLPKEKQHKLEYQ
;
A
#
# COMPACT_ATOMS: atom_id res chain seq x y z
N MET A 1 12.34 -4.31 -35.02
CA MET A 1 11.87 -4.67 -33.66
C MET A 1 12.03 -6.18 -33.49
N LYS A 2 13.09 -6.63 -32.79
CA LYS A 2 13.23 -8.04 -32.41
C LYS A 2 12.42 -8.28 -31.14
N ASN A 3 11.62 -9.35 -31.12
CA ASN A 3 10.85 -9.78 -29.95
C ASN A 3 11.78 -9.94 -28.73
N PHE A 4 11.66 -9.02 -27.76
CA PHE A 4 12.24 -9.11 -26.42
C PHE A 4 11.33 -9.89 -25.46
N GLU A 5 10.44 -10.74 -25.97
CA GLU A 5 9.45 -11.51 -25.22
C GLU A 5 10.03 -12.78 -24.56
N ASN A 6 11.08 -12.63 -23.77
CA ASN A 6 11.42 -13.66 -22.77
C ASN A 6 11.25 -13.06 -21.38
N ASP A 7 9.98 -12.80 -21.06
CA ASP A 7 9.55 -12.00 -19.92
C ASP A 7 9.22 -12.93 -18.73
N ASN A 8 10.03 -12.87 -17.67
CA ASN A 8 9.95 -13.81 -16.54
C ASN A 8 8.66 -13.72 -15.72
N PHE A 9 7.92 -12.63 -15.86
CA PHE A 9 6.56 -12.56 -15.35
C PHE A 9 5.70 -13.68 -15.94
N ASN A 10 5.94 -14.12 -17.18
CA ASN A 10 5.26 -15.29 -17.75
C ASN A 10 5.74 -16.60 -17.10
N GLU A 11 7.06 -16.79 -16.88
CA GLU A 11 7.59 -18.00 -16.22
C GLU A 11 7.09 -18.16 -14.77
N ASP A 12 7.12 -17.10 -13.96
CA ASP A 12 6.62 -17.13 -12.58
C ASP A 12 5.09 -17.28 -12.57
N ARG A 13 4.37 -16.60 -13.48
CA ARG A 13 2.93 -16.83 -13.68
C ARG A 13 2.61 -18.26 -14.10
N ASP A 14 3.43 -18.90 -14.92
CA ASP A 14 3.21 -20.29 -15.34
C ASP A 14 3.45 -21.28 -14.21
N LYS A 15 4.44 -21.02 -13.35
CA LYS A 15 4.62 -21.77 -12.10
C LYS A 15 3.43 -21.58 -11.17
N ASP A 16 2.97 -20.36 -11.00
CA ASP A 16 1.82 -20.04 -10.16
C ASP A 16 0.52 -20.63 -10.72
N ARG A 17 0.32 -20.65 -12.05
CA ARG A 17 -0.81 -21.30 -12.72
C ARG A 17 -0.80 -22.81 -12.49
N LYS A 18 0.36 -23.45 -12.62
CA LYS A 18 0.54 -24.88 -12.34
C LYS A 18 0.32 -25.22 -10.86
N LYS A 19 0.66 -24.30 -9.95
CA LYS A 19 0.36 -24.44 -8.53
C LYS A 19 -1.13 -24.28 -8.27
N LEU A 20 -1.75 -23.24 -8.83
CA LEU A 20 -3.17 -22.94 -8.74
C LEU A 20 -4.02 -24.12 -9.23
N SER A 21 -3.70 -24.73 -10.36
CA SER A 21 -4.50 -25.84 -10.92
C SER A 21 -4.60 -27.05 -9.98
N LYS A 22 -3.60 -27.28 -9.13
CA LYS A 22 -3.53 -28.39 -8.18
C LYS A 22 -4.23 -28.12 -6.83
N LEU A 23 -4.60 -26.87 -6.57
CA LEU A 23 -5.25 -26.48 -5.32
C LEU A 23 -6.73 -26.91 -5.29
N GLN A 24 -7.19 -27.32 -4.11
CA GLN A 24 -8.61 -27.62 -3.83
C GLN A 24 -9.47 -26.38 -4.03
N GLN A 25 -10.76 -26.57 -4.29
CA GLN A 25 -11.65 -25.44 -4.57
C GLN A 25 -11.98 -24.62 -3.31
N ILE A 26 -12.06 -25.28 -2.17
CA ILE A 26 -12.42 -24.69 -0.87
C ILE A 26 -11.45 -25.21 0.18
N ILE A 27 -10.94 -24.32 1.02
CA ILE A 27 -10.25 -24.67 2.26
C ILE A 27 -11.23 -24.47 3.41
N GLU A 28 -11.20 -25.46 4.33
CA GLU A 28 -12.02 -25.65 5.54
C GLU A 28 -12.71 -24.40 6.11
N ARG A 29 -13.96 -24.60 6.57
CA ARG A 29 -14.75 -23.57 7.25
C ARG A 29 -14.18 -23.27 8.62
N LYS A 30 -13.86 -22.00 8.86
CA LYS A 30 -13.45 -21.47 10.15
C LYS A 30 -14.63 -20.80 10.85
N SER A 31 -14.68 -20.91 12.16
CA SER A 31 -15.69 -20.30 13.03
C SER A 31 -14.97 -19.57 14.15
N GLU A 32 -14.97 -18.25 14.12
CA GLU A 32 -14.17 -17.41 15.02
C GLU A 32 -15.06 -16.41 15.78
N TYR A 33 -14.65 -16.09 17.01
CA TYR A 33 -15.36 -15.18 17.91
C TYR A 33 -14.41 -14.05 18.33
N PHE A 34 -14.68 -12.84 17.86
CA PHE A 34 -13.86 -11.66 18.12
C PHE A 34 -14.50 -10.77 19.17
N CYS A 35 -13.82 -10.54 20.29
CA CYS A 35 -14.38 -9.83 21.43
C CYS A 35 -14.56 -8.34 21.15
N GLU A 36 -15.63 -7.76 21.70
CA GLU A 36 -15.94 -6.34 21.53
C GLU A 36 -14.78 -5.45 22.02
N LEU A 37 -14.40 -4.49 21.19
CA LEU A 37 -13.45 -3.43 21.51
C LEU A 37 -14.11 -2.41 22.43
N TYR A 38 -13.37 -1.91 23.42
CA TYR A 38 -13.92 -1.10 24.49
C TYR A 38 -14.43 0.27 24.00
N LYS A 39 -15.43 0.83 24.71
CA LYS A 39 -16.10 2.09 24.33
C LYS A 39 -15.28 3.36 24.60
N SER A 40 -14.17 3.27 25.34
CA SER A 40 -13.48 4.45 25.91
C SER A 40 -12.48 5.09 24.96
N LEU A 41 -11.98 4.35 23.96
CA LEU A 41 -11.07 4.89 22.96
C LEU A 41 -11.77 4.96 21.58
N PRO A 42 -11.32 5.87 20.71
CA PRO A 42 -11.77 5.89 19.33
C PRO A 42 -11.56 4.52 18.66
N SER A 43 -12.50 4.11 17.82
CA SER A 43 -12.45 2.82 17.12
C SER A 43 -11.18 2.62 16.28
N LEU A 44 -10.59 3.72 15.80
CA LEU A 44 -9.34 3.71 15.05
C LEU A 44 -8.11 3.40 15.92
N SER A 45 -8.17 3.63 17.23
CA SER A 45 -7.06 3.42 18.16
C SER A 45 -6.81 1.95 18.52
N TYR A 46 -7.73 1.05 18.19
CA TYR A 46 -7.58 -0.38 18.45
C TYR A 46 -6.98 -1.12 17.27
N LYS A 47 -6.06 -2.06 17.56
CA LYS A 47 -5.65 -3.10 16.61
C LYS A 47 -6.83 -4.03 16.38
N GLY A 48 -7.17 -4.27 15.11
CA GLY A 48 -8.29 -5.14 14.75
C GLY A 48 -7.91 -6.62 14.76
N TYR A 49 -8.90 -7.48 14.55
CA TYR A 49 -8.71 -8.91 14.38
C TYR A 49 -8.55 -9.25 12.91
N ASN A 50 -7.56 -10.10 12.60
CA ASN A 50 -7.26 -10.48 11.22
C ASN A 50 -7.89 -11.83 10.87
N ILE A 51 -8.64 -11.87 9.77
CA ILE A 51 -8.98 -13.12 9.09
C ILE A 51 -8.22 -13.18 7.76
N THR A 52 -7.62 -14.34 7.49
CA THR A 52 -6.70 -14.53 6.36
C THR A 52 -6.90 -15.87 5.68
N CYS A 53 -6.89 -15.82 4.35
CA CYS A 53 -6.83 -16.98 3.48
C CYS A 53 -5.40 -17.21 2.95
N PRO A 54 -5.04 -18.47 2.66
CA PRO A 54 -3.77 -18.77 2.00
C PRO A 54 -3.64 -18.09 0.63
N ILE A 55 -2.42 -18.02 0.11
CA ILE A 55 -2.15 -17.53 -1.25
C ILE A 55 -3.03 -18.31 -2.24
N TYR A 56 -3.63 -17.59 -3.20
CA TYR A 56 -4.57 -18.09 -4.21
C TYR A 56 -5.98 -18.41 -3.71
N TYR A 57 -6.33 -17.94 -2.52
CA TYR A 57 -7.68 -18.02 -2.01
C TYR A 57 -8.16 -16.66 -1.51
N THR A 58 -9.47 -16.48 -1.59
CA THR A 58 -10.17 -15.32 -1.06
C THR A 58 -11.24 -15.74 -0.06
N ILE A 59 -11.55 -14.84 0.86
CA ILE A 59 -12.51 -15.05 1.94
C ILE A 59 -13.92 -15.05 1.35
N SER A 60 -14.70 -16.07 1.72
CA SER A 60 -16.16 -16.14 1.52
C SER A 60 -16.84 -16.23 2.89
N ILE A 61 -17.68 -15.23 3.20
CA ILE A 61 -18.35 -15.14 4.50
C ILE A 61 -19.64 -15.97 4.47
N ASP A 62 -19.70 -16.98 5.34
CA ASP A 62 -20.86 -17.86 5.50
C ASP A 62 -21.87 -17.32 6.52
N HIS A 63 -21.39 -16.68 7.58
CA HIS A 63 -22.20 -16.16 8.68
C HIS A 63 -21.49 -15.00 9.37
N ALA A 64 -22.24 -13.98 9.79
CA ALA A 64 -21.75 -13.00 10.74
C ALA A 64 -22.84 -12.54 11.70
N TYR A 65 -22.52 -12.49 12.98
CA TYR A 65 -23.42 -12.03 14.03
C TYR A 65 -22.65 -11.20 15.05
N TYR A 66 -23.16 -10.00 15.33
CA TYR A 66 -22.61 -9.13 16.37
C TYR A 66 -23.58 -9.04 17.54
N GLY A 67 -23.12 -9.48 18.71
CA GLY A 67 -23.96 -9.61 19.89
C GLY A 67 -23.45 -10.68 20.84
N ARG A 68 -24.35 -11.30 21.59
CA ARG A 68 -24.09 -12.48 22.39
C ARG A 68 -25.26 -13.47 22.30
N TYR A 69 -24.95 -14.75 22.15
CA TYR A 69 -25.96 -15.83 22.14
C TYR A 69 -26.47 -16.13 23.55
N ALA A 70 -27.69 -16.66 23.62
CA ALA A 70 -28.34 -17.07 24.85
C ALA A 70 -27.45 -18.01 25.66
N ASN A 71 -27.25 -17.68 26.93
CA ASN A 71 -26.47 -18.44 27.91
C ASN A 71 -25.01 -18.74 27.51
N ASP A 72 -24.46 -18.04 26.52
CA ASP A 72 -23.06 -18.19 26.15
C ASP A 72 -22.15 -17.48 27.16
N SER A 73 -21.59 -18.27 28.08
CA SER A 73 -20.56 -17.84 29.01
C SER A 73 -19.14 -18.23 28.58
N GLN A 74 -18.97 -18.93 27.45
CA GLN A 74 -17.69 -19.50 27.05
C GLN A 74 -16.84 -18.54 26.23
N HIS A 75 -17.45 -17.80 25.30
CA HIS A 75 -16.73 -16.89 24.42
C HIS A 75 -16.55 -15.50 25.06
N CYS A 76 -15.35 -14.93 24.87
CA CYS A 76 -15.00 -13.58 25.33
C CYS A 76 -15.24 -13.37 26.83
N LYS A 77 -14.74 -14.31 27.65
CA LYS A 77 -14.64 -14.17 29.12
C LYS A 77 -13.60 -13.16 29.56
N ILE A 78 -12.60 -12.95 28.70
CA ILE A 78 -11.52 -12.00 28.88
C ILE A 78 -11.72 -10.92 27.83
N ASP A 79 -11.68 -9.65 28.25
CA ASP A 79 -11.80 -8.52 27.35
C ASP A 79 -10.51 -8.27 26.56
N TYR A 80 -10.55 -7.28 25.67
CA TYR A 80 -9.40 -6.91 24.83
C TYR A 80 -8.16 -6.46 25.63
N GLU A 81 -8.33 -6.02 26.89
CA GLU A 81 -7.23 -5.60 27.78
C GLU A 81 -6.71 -6.76 28.66
N GLY A 82 -7.26 -7.97 28.51
CA GLY A 82 -6.85 -9.11 29.32
C GLY A 82 -7.58 -9.21 30.67
N LYS A 83 -8.66 -8.46 30.90
CA LYS A 83 -9.42 -8.47 32.17
C LYS A 83 -10.62 -9.40 32.08
N GLU A 84 -10.96 -10.05 33.19
CA GLU A 84 -12.16 -10.87 33.28
C GLU A 84 -13.43 -10.02 33.19
N VAL A 85 -14.34 -10.47 32.33
CA VAL A 85 -15.65 -9.86 32.13
C VAL A 85 -16.61 -10.40 33.20
N PRO A 86 -17.31 -9.53 33.94
CA PRO A 86 -18.25 -9.97 34.97
C PRO A 86 -19.33 -10.91 34.42
N THR A 87 -19.65 -11.99 35.14
CA THR A 87 -20.64 -12.99 34.72
C THR A 87 -22.00 -12.40 34.34
N ARG A 88 -22.42 -11.32 35.03
CA ARG A 88 -23.67 -10.58 34.74
C ARG A 88 -23.70 -9.94 33.35
N ASN A 89 -22.54 -9.71 32.74
CA ASN A 89 -22.38 -9.17 31.39
C ASN A 89 -22.23 -10.29 30.32
N LEU A 90 -22.09 -11.55 30.75
CA LEU A 90 -21.92 -12.71 29.89
C LEU A 90 -23.23 -13.51 29.75
N ILE A 91 -24.01 -13.67 30.81
CA ILE A 91 -25.18 -14.55 30.79
C ILE A 91 -26.46 -13.76 30.52
N TYR A 92 -27.18 -14.14 29.47
CA TYR A 92 -28.50 -13.61 29.15
C TYR A 92 -29.39 -14.73 28.57
N PRO A 93 -30.69 -14.81 28.91
CA PRO A 93 -31.53 -15.96 28.57
C PRO A 93 -31.92 -16.07 27.08
N TYR A 94 -31.73 -15.00 26.30
CA TYR A 94 -32.08 -14.93 24.89
C TYR A 94 -30.90 -14.44 24.06
N ASP A 95 -30.91 -14.71 22.76
CA ASP A 95 -29.94 -14.11 21.84
C ASP A 95 -30.14 -12.59 21.83
N CYS A 96 -29.06 -11.85 22.00
CA CYS A 96 -29.09 -10.39 21.96
C CYS A 96 -28.03 -9.89 20.98
N GLY A 97 -28.47 -9.31 19.86
CA GLY A 97 -27.57 -8.87 18.80
C GLY A 97 -28.27 -8.75 17.45
N SER A 98 -27.48 -8.76 16.38
CA SER A 98 -27.99 -8.72 15.01
C SER A 98 -27.11 -9.53 14.07
N ASN A 99 -27.74 -10.09 13.04
CA ASN A 99 -27.05 -10.61 11.88
C ASN A 99 -26.49 -9.42 11.10
N ILE A 100 -25.18 -9.46 10.82
CA ILE A 100 -24.46 -8.40 10.11
C ILE A 100 -23.64 -8.97 8.95
N ILE A 101 -24.15 -10.05 8.33
CA ILE A 101 -23.46 -10.76 7.25
C ILE A 101 -23.14 -9.83 6.07
N ASP A 102 -24.03 -8.91 5.72
CA ASP A 102 -23.84 -8.01 4.58
C ASP A 102 -22.73 -6.99 4.86
N GLU A 103 -22.68 -6.43 6.07
CA GLU A 103 -21.63 -5.50 6.50
C GLU A 103 -20.26 -6.20 6.53
N ILE A 104 -20.19 -7.44 7.02
CA ILE A 104 -18.93 -8.21 7.03
C ILE A 104 -18.54 -8.63 5.61
N LYS A 105 -19.50 -8.95 4.73
CA LYS A 105 -19.24 -9.22 3.32
C LYS A 105 -18.68 -8.00 2.60
N GLU A 106 -19.27 -6.82 2.80
CA GLU A 106 -18.75 -5.57 2.25
C GLU A 106 -17.29 -5.33 2.65
N LEU A 107 -16.95 -5.67 3.90
CA LEU A 107 -15.60 -5.52 4.43
C LEU A 107 -14.62 -6.60 3.94
N CYS A 108 -15.03 -7.86 3.80
CA CYS A 108 -14.09 -8.98 3.67
C CYS A 108 -14.26 -9.87 2.43
N GLU A 109 -15.44 -9.91 1.82
CA GLU A 109 -15.76 -10.84 0.73
C GLU A 109 -14.82 -10.63 -0.47
N GLY A 110 -14.26 -11.72 -0.99
CA GLY A 110 -13.34 -11.68 -2.14
C GLY A 110 -11.96 -11.07 -1.84
N LYS A 111 -11.64 -10.77 -0.57
CA LYS A 111 -10.31 -10.34 -0.13
C LYS A 111 -9.53 -11.53 0.44
N ARG A 112 -8.20 -11.52 0.35
CA ARG A 112 -7.37 -12.55 1.00
C ARG A 112 -7.19 -12.28 2.49
N HIS A 113 -7.12 -11.00 2.86
CA HIS A 113 -6.92 -10.51 4.21
C HIS A 113 -7.98 -9.47 4.54
N CYS A 114 -8.55 -9.54 5.74
CA CYS A 114 -9.53 -8.57 6.23
C CYS A 114 -9.31 -8.29 7.72
N ILE A 115 -9.43 -7.01 8.09
CA ILE A 115 -9.34 -6.55 9.48
C ILE A 115 -10.74 -6.25 9.99
N LEU A 116 -11.12 -6.88 11.10
CA LEU A 116 -12.41 -6.73 11.75
C LEU A 116 -12.24 -5.98 13.07
N LYS A 117 -13.07 -4.94 13.29
CA LYS A 117 -13.05 -4.12 14.51
C LYS A 117 -14.43 -4.17 15.18
N PRO A 118 -14.72 -5.19 16.01
CA PRO A 118 -16.02 -5.36 16.67
C PRO A 118 -16.28 -4.23 17.67
N HIS A 119 -16.89 -3.14 17.23
CA HIS A 119 -17.22 -1.98 18.07
C HIS A 119 -18.64 -1.50 17.75
N ASN A 120 -19.37 -1.00 18.76
CA ASN A 120 -20.77 -0.60 18.59
C ASN A 120 -20.98 0.49 17.53
N SER A 121 -19.97 1.34 17.30
CA SER A 121 -20.04 2.37 16.26
C SER A 121 -20.13 1.81 14.84
N TYR A 122 -19.68 0.57 14.62
CA TYR A 122 -19.71 -0.07 13.30
C TYR A 122 -20.96 -0.92 13.08
N TYR A 123 -21.49 -1.56 14.14
CA TYR A 123 -22.43 -2.68 13.98
C TYR A 123 -23.76 -2.53 14.77
N ARG A 124 -24.08 -1.30 15.20
CA ARG A 124 -25.29 -0.85 15.95
C ARG A 124 -25.24 -1.09 17.46
N TYR A 125 -26.00 -0.27 18.19
CA TYR A 125 -26.05 -0.23 19.65
C TYR A 125 -27.23 -1.08 20.17
N ILE A 126 -27.01 -2.39 20.30
CA ILE A 126 -27.97 -3.33 20.90
C ILE A 126 -27.28 -3.99 22.11
N CYS A 127 -28.04 -4.31 23.17
CA CYS A 127 -27.56 -5.05 24.34
C CYS A 127 -26.56 -4.28 25.24
N ASN A 128 -26.98 -3.12 25.75
CA ASN A 128 -26.11 -2.17 26.45
C ASN A 128 -25.38 -2.72 27.70
N SER A 129 -25.95 -3.74 28.34
CA SER A 129 -25.43 -4.37 29.55
C SER A 129 -24.59 -5.63 29.30
N LEU A 130 -24.53 -6.13 28.05
CA LEU A 130 -23.81 -7.35 27.71
C LEU A 130 -22.49 -7.04 27.01
N TYR A 131 -21.46 -7.82 27.33
CA TYR A 131 -20.19 -7.78 26.62
C TYR A 131 -20.30 -8.61 25.35
N LYS A 132 -20.24 -7.97 24.19
CA LYS A 132 -20.56 -8.61 22.91
C LYS A 132 -19.31 -9.21 22.26
N TYR A 133 -19.55 -9.94 21.18
CA TYR A 133 -18.53 -10.39 20.25
C TYR A 133 -19.08 -10.39 18.83
N LEU A 134 -18.16 -10.43 17.88
CA LEU A 134 -18.44 -10.70 16.48
C LEU A 134 -18.13 -12.18 16.21
N HIS A 135 -19.18 -12.96 15.99
CA HIS A 135 -19.06 -14.35 15.54
C HIS A 135 -19.08 -14.38 14.00
N VAL A 136 -17.99 -14.85 13.39
CA VAL A 136 -17.84 -14.96 11.93
C VAL A 136 -17.55 -16.40 11.56
N LYS A 137 -18.31 -16.91 10.58
CA LYS A 137 -17.97 -18.15 9.88
C LYS A 137 -17.58 -17.82 8.45
N TYR A 138 -16.46 -18.37 8.01
CA TYR A 138 -15.96 -18.14 6.67
C TYR A 138 -15.20 -19.35 6.17
N HIS A 139 -15.09 -19.46 4.85
CA HIS A 139 -14.19 -20.40 4.19
C HIS A 139 -13.38 -19.66 3.14
N CYS A 140 -12.34 -20.32 2.66
CA CYS A 140 -11.45 -19.77 1.65
C CYS A 140 -11.76 -20.42 0.31
N VAL A 141 -12.14 -19.61 -0.68
CA VAL A 141 -12.46 -20.06 -2.05
C VAL A 141 -11.26 -19.80 -2.96
N LYS A 142 -10.91 -20.79 -3.75
CA LYS A 142 -9.80 -20.71 -4.70
C LYS A 142 -10.07 -19.66 -5.77
N ASP A 143 -9.06 -18.82 -6.02
CA ASP A 143 -9.09 -17.83 -7.09
C ASP A 143 -9.16 -18.50 -8.46
N LEU A 144 -10.01 -17.97 -9.35
CA LEU A 144 -10.15 -18.48 -10.71
C LEU A 144 -8.93 -18.14 -11.58
N THR A 145 -8.31 -17.00 -11.33
CA THR A 145 -7.17 -16.49 -12.10
C THR A 145 -6.19 -15.75 -11.20
N ILE A 146 -4.92 -15.71 -11.63
CA ILE A 146 -3.90 -14.88 -10.99
C ILE A 146 -4.14 -13.44 -11.44
N LYS A 147 -4.54 -12.57 -10.49
CA LYS A 147 -4.71 -11.15 -10.75
C LYS A 147 -3.35 -10.51 -11.08
N LYS A 148 -3.24 -9.90 -12.24
CA LYS A 148 -2.10 -9.03 -12.58
C LYS A 148 -2.36 -7.66 -11.92
N PRO A 149 -1.42 -7.13 -11.11
CA PRO A 149 -1.60 -5.81 -10.51
C PRO A 149 -1.68 -4.75 -11.61
N LYS A 150 -2.71 -3.90 -11.53
CA LYS A 150 -2.88 -2.75 -12.40
C LYS A 150 -2.28 -1.53 -11.72
N ILE A 151 -1.44 -0.78 -12.44
CA ILE A 151 -0.66 0.32 -11.88
C ILE A 151 -1.05 1.62 -12.61
N ARG A 152 -1.34 2.65 -11.82
CA ARG A 152 -1.51 4.03 -12.29
C ARG A 152 -0.30 4.85 -11.87
N ILE A 153 0.34 5.49 -12.84
CA ILE A 153 1.43 6.44 -12.62
C ILE A 153 0.79 7.82 -12.44
N VAL A 154 1.08 8.49 -11.33
CA VAL A 154 0.52 9.79 -10.97
C VAL A 154 1.66 10.80 -10.84
N MET A 155 1.48 11.97 -11.46
CA MET A 155 2.44 13.06 -11.46
C MET A 155 1.73 14.39 -11.32
N PHE A 156 2.36 15.35 -10.66
CA PHE A 156 1.97 16.76 -10.70
C PHE A 156 3.08 17.59 -11.36
N ALA A 157 2.71 18.46 -12.29
CA ALA A 157 3.60 19.49 -12.80
C ALA A 157 2.79 20.70 -13.29
N ASN A 158 3.02 21.86 -12.69
CA ASN A 158 2.46 23.13 -13.14
C ASN A 158 3.54 23.97 -13.85
N LYS A 159 3.12 25.02 -14.57
CA LYS A 159 4.03 25.99 -15.24
C LYS A 159 5.15 25.32 -16.06
N ILE A 160 4.78 24.33 -16.86
CA ILE A 160 5.72 23.52 -17.65
C ILE A 160 6.33 24.39 -18.76
N ASN A 161 7.65 24.56 -18.74
CA ASN A 161 8.39 25.28 -19.78
C ASN A 161 8.86 24.33 -20.88
N VAL A 162 8.93 24.82 -22.11
CA VAL A 162 9.48 24.08 -23.25
C VAL A 162 10.96 23.75 -23.01
N ASN A 163 11.39 22.55 -23.40
CA ASN A 163 12.72 21.99 -23.21
C ASN A 163 13.18 21.93 -21.74
N SER A 164 12.23 21.90 -20.81
CA SER A 164 12.53 21.72 -19.38
C SER A 164 12.63 20.25 -19.00
N VAL A 165 13.25 19.97 -17.86
CA VAL A 165 13.26 18.63 -17.27
C VAL A 165 11.83 18.14 -17.00
N PHE A 166 10.89 19.03 -16.64
CA PHE A 166 9.50 18.67 -16.37
C PHE A 166 8.76 18.23 -17.63
N GLU A 167 8.88 18.98 -18.74
CA GLU A 167 8.26 18.60 -20.01
C GLU A 167 8.77 17.25 -20.50
N ASN A 168 10.09 17.05 -20.41
CA ASN A 168 10.72 15.80 -20.83
C ASN A 168 10.29 14.62 -19.94
N ALA A 169 10.28 14.80 -18.62
CA ALA A 169 9.82 13.79 -17.65
C ALA A 169 8.38 13.35 -17.94
N ILE A 170 7.47 14.31 -18.20
CA ILE A 170 6.08 14.02 -18.59
C ILE A 170 6.04 13.18 -19.88
N SER A 171 6.81 13.57 -20.90
CA SER A 171 6.86 12.86 -22.17
C SER A 171 7.41 11.43 -22.01
N GLU A 172 8.47 11.27 -21.21
CA GLU A 172 9.08 9.97 -20.90
C GLU A 172 8.11 9.02 -20.21
N PHE A 173 7.46 9.45 -19.12
CA PHE A 173 6.49 8.57 -18.44
C PHE A 173 5.24 8.32 -19.26
N TYR A 174 4.79 9.29 -20.07
CA TYR A 174 3.71 9.04 -21.02
C TYR A 174 4.08 7.91 -21.99
N GLN A 175 5.25 7.97 -22.63
CA GLN A 175 5.71 6.93 -23.54
C GLN A 175 5.93 5.59 -22.82
N TYR A 176 6.59 5.60 -21.67
CA TYR A 176 6.78 4.41 -20.84
C TYR A 176 5.45 3.75 -20.47
N SER A 177 4.44 4.53 -20.07
CA SER A 177 3.12 4.03 -19.74
C SER A 177 2.43 3.36 -20.93
N LYS A 178 2.61 3.89 -22.15
CA LYS A 178 2.08 3.28 -23.38
C LYS A 178 2.79 1.97 -23.73
N ILE A 179 4.10 1.91 -23.56
CA ILE A 179 4.90 0.71 -23.85
C ILE A 179 4.53 -0.45 -22.92
N HIS A 180 4.28 -0.16 -21.64
CA HIS A 180 4.03 -1.19 -20.62
C HIS A 180 2.58 -1.34 -20.18
N GLU A 181 1.66 -0.63 -20.84
CA GLU A 181 0.22 -0.67 -20.58
C GLU A 181 -0.18 -0.21 -19.17
N TYR A 182 0.48 0.83 -18.66
CA TYR A 182 0.10 1.50 -17.42
C TYR A 182 -0.82 2.68 -17.71
N GLU A 183 -1.66 3.02 -16.73
CA GLU A 183 -2.40 4.27 -16.79
C GLU A 183 -1.50 5.42 -16.34
N PHE A 184 -1.49 6.55 -17.06
CA PHE A 184 -0.74 7.75 -16.68
C PHE A 184 -1.69 8.92 -16.43
N ARG A 185 -1.61 9.50 -15.24
CA ARG A 185 -2.42 10.64 -14.80
C ARG A 185 -1.52 11.82 -14.43
N LEU A 186 -1.57 12.85 -15.25
CA LEU A 186 -0.86 14.12 -15.00
C LEU A 186 -1.84 15.17 -14.48
N HIS A 187 -1.54 15.72 -13.31
CA HIS A 187 -2.20 16.88 -12.72
C HIS A 187 -1.40 18.14 -13.00
N LYS A 188 -2.09 19.21 -13.41
CA LYS A 188 -1.46 20.48 -13.82
C LYS A 188 -1.97 21.70 -13.06
N LEU A 189 -3.17 21.60 -12.48
CA LEU A 189 -3.83 22.69 -11.80
C LEU A 189 -3.41 22.70 -10.33
N ARG A 190 -2.79 23.80 -9.89
CA ARG A 190 -2.66 24.09 -8.45
C ARG A 190 -3.98 24.71 -7.99
N TYR A 191 -4.77 23.96 -7.25
CA TYR A 191 -6.04 24.44 -6.69
C TYR A 191 -5.95 24.79 -5.20
N ASP A 192 -5.02 24.19 -4.44
CA ASP A 192 -4.69 24.66 -3.10
C ASP A 192 -3.59 25.73 -3.19
N THR A 193 -3.97 26.97 -2.92
CA THR A 193 -3.07 28.13 -2.86
C THR A 193 -2.70 28.52 -1.44
N GLU A 194 -3.33 27.92 -0.44
CA GLU A 194 -3.08 28.17 0.99
C GLU A 194 -1.91 27.32 1.50
N ARG A 195 -1.64 26.17 0.86
CA ARG A 195 -0.47 25.33 1.11
C ARG A 195 0.63 25.53 0.09
N GLU A 196 1.86 25.22 0.51
CA GLU A 196 3.01 25.16 -0.37
C GLU A 196 2.83 24.13 -1.49
N ILE A 197 3.47 24.40 -2.63
CA ILE A 197 3.22 23.67 -3.87
C ILE A 197 3.50 22.16 -3.78
N PHE A 198 4.43 21.74 -2.94
CA PHE A 198 4.79 20.33 -2.78
C PHE A 198 3.64 19.50 -2.15
N TYR A 199 2.67 20.12 -1.46
CA TYR A 199 1.47 19.41 -0.98
C TYR A 199 0.55 18.94 -2.10
N MET A 200 0.63 19.53 -3.31
CA MET A 200 -0.15 19.08 -4.47
C MET A 200 0.11 17.60 -4.81
N LYS A 201 1.30 17.07 -4.45
CA LYS A 201 1.62 15.64 -4.50
C LYS A 201 0.64 14.81 -3.68
N THR A 202 0.58 15.09 -2.39
CA THR A 202 -0.24 14.32 -1.44
C THR A 202 -1.72 14.42 -1.82
N GLU A 203 -2.19 15.60 -2.21
CA GLU A 203 -3.58 15.79 -2.63
C GLU A 203 -3.90 15.05 -3.93
N SER A 204 -3.01 15.11 -4.92
CA SER A 204 -3.13 14.37 -6.18
C SER A 204 -3.21 12.86 -5.96
N ILE A 205 -2.43 12.34 -4.99
CA ILE A 205 -2.46 10.92 -4.63
C ILE A 205 -3.76 10.60 -3.88
N ILE A 206 -4.20 11.44 -2.94
CA ILE A 206 -5.48 11.26 -2.23
C ILE A 206 -6.66 11.20 -3.22
N GLU A 207 -6.72 12.10 -4.21
CA GLU A 207 -7.75 12.07 -5.25
C GLU A 207 -7.75 10.72 -5.97
N ASN A 208 -6.57 10.25 -6.41
CA ASN A 208 -6.46 8.97 -7.09
C ASN A 208 -6.76 7.79 -6.18
N LEU A 209 -6.40 7.81 -4.90
CA LEU A 209 -6.80 6.76 -3.95
C LEU A 209 -8.31 6.67 -3.83
N ILE A 210 -9.01 7.81 -3.72
CA ILE A 210 -10.48 7.83 -3.65
C ILE A 210 -11.09 7.26 -4.93
N ILE A 211 -10.59 7.66 -6.10
CA ILE A 211 -11.02 7.11 -7.40
C ILE A 211 -10.79 5.60 -7.44
N GLY A 212 -9.58 5.14 -7.11
CA GLY A 212 -9.21 3.72 -7.13
C GLY A 212 -10.05 2.88 -6.17
N LEU A 213 -10.34 3.38 -4.97
CA LEU A 213 -11.18 2.69 -3.98
C LEU A 213 -12.63 2.54 -4.46
N LYS A 214 -13.17 3.57 -5.14
CA LYS A 214 -14.55 3.57 -5.66
C LYS A 214 -14.69 2.72 -6.91
N GLU A 215 -13.79 2.90 -7.88
CA GLU A 215 -13.92 2.34 -9.22
C GLU A 215 -13.22 0.98 -9.37
N LYS A 216 -12.24 0.69 -8.50
CA LYS A 216 -11.47 -0.57 -8.51
C LYS A 216 -10.79 -0.85 -9.87
N THR A 217 -10.37 0.22 -10.55
CA THR A 217 -9.78 0.17 -11.89
C THR A 217 -8.27 -0.09 -11.89
N PHE A 218 -7.58 0.20 -10.78
CA PHE A 218 -6.16 -0.05 -10.56
C PHE A 218 -5.89 -0.43 -9.10
N ASP A 219 -4.80 -1.15 -8.85
CA ASP A 219 -4.44 -1.71 -7.55
C ASP A 219 -3.31 -0.92 -6.85
N TRP A 220 -2.47 -0.25 -7.64
CA TRP A 220 -1.30 0.49 -7.17
C TRP A 220 -1.18 1.84 -7.86
N ILE A 221 -0.70 2.81 -7.10
CA ILE A 221 -0.24 4.11 -7.57
C ILE A 221 1.29 4.10 -7.52
N LEU A 222 1.93 4.51 -8.60
CA LEU A 222 3.31 4.99 -8.56
C LEU A 222 3.26 6.52 -8.55
N TRP A 223 3.68 7.14 -7.45
CA TRP A 223 3.95 8.57 -7.44
C TRP A 223 5.34 8.83 -8.03
N VAL A 224 5.46 9.88 -8.85
CA VAL A 224 6.72 10.38 -9.39
C VAL A 224 6.74 11.91 -9.42
N ASP A 225 7.76 12.50 -8.82
CA ASP A 225 8.09 13.93 -8.98
C ASP A 225 8.43 14.23 -10.45
N SER A 226 8.44 15.51 -10.85
CA SER A 226 8.60 15.90 -12.26
C SER A 226 10.06 16.12 -12.70
N ASP A 227 11.05 15.80 -11.86
CA ASP A 227 12.47 16.06 -12.08
C ASP A 227 13.34 14.80 -12.07
N PHE A 228 13.00 13.83 -12.92
CA PHE A 228 13.79 12.63 -13.15
C PHE A 228 14.20 12.45 -14.61
N VAL A 229 15.02 11.43 -14.85
CA VAL A 229 15.27 10.84 -16.18
C VAL A 229 15.13 9.32 -16.08
N ILE A 230 14.34 8.71 -16.96
CA ILE A 230 14.28 7.25 -17.07
C ILE A 230 15.55 6.76 -17.75
N ILE A 231 16.34 5.96 -17.02
CA ILE A 231 17.60 5.42 -17.55
C ILE A 231 17.45 3.99 -18.08
N ASN A 232 16.53 3.19 -17.51
CA ASN A 232 16.24 1.85 -18.00
C ASN A 232 14.73 1.66 -18.25
N PRO A 233 14.21 2.09 -19.42
CA PRO A 233 12.78 2.01 -19.71
C PRO A 233 12.28 0.58 -19.90
N ASN A 234 13.15 -0.44 -19.87
CA ASN A 234 12.74 -1.83 -19.98
C ASN A 234 12.29 -2.42 -18.65
N ILE A 235 12.65 -1.82 -17.50
CA ILE A 235 12.21 -2.30 -16.19
C ILE A 235 10.72 -2.04 -16.04
N LYS A 236 9.96 -3.10 -15.76
CA LYS A 236 8.53 -3.08 -15.46
C LYS A 236 8.30 -2.77 -13.99
N LEU A 237 7.28 -1.99 -13.69
CA LEU A 237 6.94 -1.56 -12.33
C LEU A 237 6.60 -2.74 -11.40
N GLU A 238 6.01 -3.81 -11.93
CA GLU A 238 5.75 -5.04 -11.18
C GLU A 238 7.02 -5.69 -10.60
N THR A 239 8.20 -5.30 -11.10
CA THR A 239 9.50 -5.76 -10.59
C THR A 239 9.67 -5.40 -9.12
N PHE A 240 9.11 -4.26 -8.70
CA PHE A 240 9.24 -3.72 -7.36
C PHE A 240 8.07 -4.09 -6.44
N LEU A 241 6.96 -4.60 -6.95
CA LEU A 241 5.77 -4.85 -6.11
C LEU A 241 5.94 -6.06 -5.17
N PRO A 242 5.31 -6.06 -3.98
CA PRO A 242 5.30 -7.22 -3.08
C PRO A 242 4.73 -8.48 -3.74
N THR A 243 5.10 -9.64 -3.20
CA THR A 243 4.49 -10.91 -3.58
C THR A 243 3.13 -11.11 -2.89
N ASN A 244 2.34 -12.08 -3.37
CA ASN A 244 0.97 -12.30 -2.87
C ASN A 244 0.90 -12.65 -1.38
N ASP A 245 1.99 -13.18 -0.79
CA ASP A 245 2.15 -13.45 0.65
C ASP A 245 2.43 -12.20 1.50
N MET A 246 2.74 -11.06 0.88
CA MET A 246 3.00 -9.77 1.54
C MET A 246 1.85 -8.78 1.30
N ASP A 247 0.61 -9.24 1.48
CA ASP A 247 -0.59 -8.45 1.17
C ASP A 247 -0.91 -7.35 2.18
N ASN A 248 -0.26 -7.37 3.34
CA ASN A 248 -0.26 -6.29 4.32
C ASN A 248 0.59 -5.09 3.88
N ILE A 249 1.52 -5.24 2.94
CA ILE A 249 2.33 -4.13 2.44
C ILE A 249 1.48 -3.24 1.51
N HIS A 250 1.50 -1.95 1.82
CA HIS A 250 0.73 -0.91 1.15
C HIS A 250 1.60 0.25 0.68
N LEU A 251 2.77 0.47 1.29
CA LEU A 251 3.75 1.48 0.86
C LEU A 251 5.10 0.83 0.56
N ILE A 252 5.71 1.21 -0.55
CA ILE A 252 7.10 0.89 -0.91
C ILE A 252 7.79 2.21 -1.20
N ALA A 253 8.69 2.61 -0.31
CA ALA A 253 9.44 3.86 -0.44
C ALA A 253 10.94 3.58 -0.28
N SER A 254 11.77 4.54 -0.64
CA SER A 254 13.20 4.52 -0.35
C SER A 254 13.54 5.58 0.69
N ASP A 255 14.70 5.44 1.30
CA ASP A 255 15.30 6.42 2.20
C ASP A 255 16.64 6.93 1.66
N ASP A 256 17.09 8.05 2.22
CA ASP A 256 18.41 8.63 2.04
C ASP A 256 18.92 9.18 3.38
N PHE A 257 19.97 10.02 3.35
CA PHE A 257 20.55 10.60 4.55
C PHE A 257 19.60 11.55 5.31
N ASN A 258 18.55 12.04 4.65
CA ASN A 258 17.43 12.78 5.21
C ASN A 258 16.20 11.86 5.39
N GLY A 259 16.40 10.58 5.72
CA GLY A 259 15.38 9.53 5.90
C GLY A 259 14.48 9.32 4.69
N LEU A 260 13.16 9.11 4.87
CA LEU A 260 12.29 8.75 3.75
C LEU A 260 12.40 9.77 2.60
N ASN A 261 12.60 9.31 1.37
CA ASN A 261 12.54 10.15 0.18
C ASN A 261 11.20 9.97 -0.54
N ALA A 262 10.39 11.02 -0.54
CA ALA A 262 9.02 11.01 -1.06
C ALA A 262 8.91 11.47 -2.53
N GLY A 263 10.01 11.42 -3.29
CA GLY A 263 10.00 11.80 -4.71
C GLY A 263 9.45 10.71 -5.64
N ILE A 264 9.77 9.44 -5.35
CA ILE A 264 9.21 8.29 -6.07
C ILE A 264 8.89 7.18 -5.07
N PHE A 265 7.63 6.72 -5.05
CA PHE A 265 7.21 5.61 -4.21
C PHE A 265 5.94 4.94 -4.75
N PHE A 266 5.73 3.68 -4.34
CA PHE A 266 4.52 2.93 -4.66
C PHE A 266 3.56 2.95 -3.48
N LEU A 267 2.28 3.18 -3.77
CA LEU A 267 1.21 3.17 -2.79
C LEU A 267 0.06 2.30 -3.29
N ARG A 268 -0.33 1.30 -2.52
CA ARG A 268 -1.46 0.42 -2.84
C ARG A 268 -2.76 1.19 -2.69
N VAL A 269 -3.72 0.94 -3.57
CA VAL A 269 -5.09 1.43 -3.42
C VAL A 269 -5.75 0.65 -2.28
N HIS A 270 -5.69 1.22 -1.08
CA HIS A 270 -6.18 0.60 0.14
C HIS A 270 -6.64 1.67 1.14
N PRO A 271 -7.66 1.41 1.98
CA PRO A 271 -8.09 2.38 2.99
C PRO A 271 -6.97 2.79 3.96
N TRP A 272 -6.03 1.90 4.26
CA TRP A 272 -4.83 2.23 5.05
C TRP A 272 -4.03 3.38 4.41
N SER A 273 -3.80 3.31 3.10
CA SER A 273 -3.06 4.32 2.35
C SER A 273 -3.74 5.68 2.37
N LEU A 274 -5.08 5.70 2.26
CA LEU A 274 -5.87 6.93 2.37
C LEU A 274 -5.75 7.53 3.77
N ASN A 275 -5.93 6.72 4.81
CA ASN A 275 -5.82 7.16 6.20
C ASN A 275 -4.40 7.61 6.57
N LEU A 276 -3.36 6.98 6.01
CA LEU A 276 -1.98 7.44 6.12
C LEU A 276 -1.87 8.87 5.60
N LEU A 277 -2.27 9.13 4.34
CA LEU A 277 -2.11 10.46 3.75
C LEU A 277 -2.98 11.52 4.42
N MET A 278 -4.15 11.16 4.97
CA MET A 278 -4.95 12.08 5.80
C MET A 278 -4.18 12.52 7.06
N ARG A 279 -3.51 11.58 7.75
CA ARG A 279 -2.64 11.91 8.89
C ARG A 279 -1.49 12.82 8.47
N VAL A 280 -0.81 12.48 7.36
CA VAL A 280 0.29 13.29 6.79
C VAL A 280 -0.15 14.71 6.50
N MET A 281 -1.29 14.91 5.83
CA MET A 281 -1.81 16.25 5.49
C MET A 281 -2.14 17.10 6.72
N SER A 282 -2.43 16.47 7.85
CA SER A 282 -2.77 17.15 9.10
C SER A 282 -1.58 17.31 10.05
N TYR A 283 -0.44 16.66 9.77
CA TYR A 283 0.65 16.48 10.72
C TYR A 283 1.21 17.81 11.26
N SER A 284 1.46 18.78 10.38
CA SER A 284 2.01 20.09 10.73
C SER A 284 1.09 20.90 11.66
N TYR A 285 -0.24 20.75 11.55
CA TYR A 285 -1.20 21.44 12.42
C TYR A 285 -1.16 20.94 13.87
N TYR A 286 -0.74 19.70 14.08
CA TYR A 286 -0.66 19.09 15.42
C TYR A 286 0.77 19.01 15.97
N ASN A 287 1.78 19.33 15.15
CA ASN A 287 3.20 19.31 15.50
C ASN A 287 3.87 20.67 15.25
N ILE A 288 3.18 21.76 15.58
CA ILE A 288 3.53 23.15 15.24
C ILE A 288 4.95 23.55 15.68
N GLN A 289 5.46 22.97 16.78
CA GLN A 289 6.77 23.31 17.36
C GLN A 289 7.90 22.43 16.83
N LYS A 290 7.62 21.47 15.95
CA LYS A 290 8.62 20.55 15.42
C LYS A 290 9.11 21.04 14.05
N PRO A 291 10.43 21.15 13.83
CA PRO A 291 10.95 21.48 12.51
C PRO A 291 10.64 20.34 11.53
N LEU A 292 10.24 20.68 10.30
CA LEU A 292 10.06 19.73 9.22
C LEU A 292 10.89 20.21 8.02
N GLU A 293 12.11 19.69 7.87
CA GLU A 293 13.07 20.15 6.84
C GLU A 293 12.52 20.02 5.42
N PHE A 294 11.76 18.94 5.15
CA PHE A 294 10.99 18.75 3.93
C PHE A 294 9.54 18.42 4.32
N GLU A 295 8.71 19.43 4.55
CA GLU A 295 7.45 19.30 5.29
C GLU A 295 6.59 18.06 4.98
N ASP A 296 6.24 17.81 3.71
CA ASP A 296 5.40 16.68 3.32
C ASP A 296 6.10 15.32 3.49
N GLN A 297 7.39 15.27 3.18
CA GLN A 297 8.23 14.09 3.27
C GLN A 297 8.54 13.73 4.73
N THR A 298 8.97 14.71 5.53
CA THR A 298 9.21 14.56 6.97
C THR A 298 7.92 14.21 7.70
N ALA A 299 6.78 14.81 7.33
CA ALA A 299 5.48 14.40 7.88
C ALA A 299 5.14 12.95 7.55
N LEU A 300 5.36 12.50 6.30
CA LEU A 300 5.16 11.09 5.92
C LEU A 300 6.07 10.16 6.73
N ASN A 301 7.35 10.50 6.86
CA ASN A 301 8.30 9.75 7.68
C ASN A 301 7.81 9.62 9.13
N ASN A 302 7.49 10.74 9.76
CA ASN A 302 7.17 10.78 11.18
C ASN A 302 5.83 10.09 11.48
N VAL A 303 4.82 10.23 10.63
CA VAL A 303 3.56 9.48 10.79
C VAL A 303 3.79 7.96 10.77
N LEU A 304 4.67 7.47 9.89
CA LEU A 304 5.01 6.05 9.81
C LEU A 304 5.80 5.55 11.02
N VAL A 305 6.70 6.38 11.56
CA VAL A 305 7.56 6.00 12.69
C VAL A 305 6.83 6.10 14.04
N GLU A 306 5.95 7.10 14.21
CA GLU A 306 5.19 7.28 15.45
C GLU A 306 4.14 6.19 15.68
N SER A 307 3.69 5.51 14.62
CA SER A 307 2.66 4.47 14.70
C SER A 307 3.25 3.07 14.53
N LYS A 308 3.41 2.33 15.65
CA LYS A 308 3.90 0.95 15.63
C LYS A 308 3.07 0.01 14.76
N ASP A 309 1.76 0.27 14.65
CA ASP A 309 0.87 -0.53 13.80
C ASP A 309 1.17 -0.31 12.30
N ASP A 310 1.80 0.79 11.90
CA ASP A 310 2.15 1.04 10.50
C ASP A 310 3.37 0.23 10.05
N GLU A 311 4.25 -0.24 10.95
CA GLU A 311 5.48 -0.99 10.62
C GLU A 311 5.25 -2.27 9.80
N GLU A 312 4.06 -2.88 9.94
CA GLU A 312 3.64 -4.07 9.19
C GLU A 312 3.08 -3.73 7.80
N HIS A 313 2.89 -2.44 7.47
CA HIS A 313 2.22 -1.98 6.27
C HIS A 313 3.12 -1.29 5.24
N TYR A 314 4.40 -1.08 5.55
CA TYR A 314 5.36 -0.54 4.59
C TYR A 314 6.69 -1.30 4.57
N ILE A 315 7.44 -1.07 3.49
CA ILE A 315 8.81 -1.53 3.35
C ILE A 315 9.67 -0.42 2.75
N ILE A 316 10.84 -0.21 3.34
CA ILE A 316 11.85 0.71 2.82
C ILE A 316 12.84 -0.09 2.01
N VAL A 317 13.14 0.37 0.80
CA VAL A 317 13.98 -0.31 -0.17
C VAL A 317 15.20 0.53 -0.54
N PRO A 318 16.26 -0.10 -1.08
CA PRO A 318 17.41 0.64 -1.59
C PRO A 318 17.01 1.75 -2.57
N GLN A 319 17.56 2.94 -2.32
CA GLN A 319 17.33 4.15 -3.13
C GLN A 319 17.72 3.98 -4.61
N ASP A 320 18.77 3.19 -4.84
CA ASP A 320 19.35 2.90 -6.16
C ASP A 320 18.41 2.14 -7.11
N TRP A 321 17.23 1.70 -6.65
CA TRP A 321 16.25 1.00 -7.49
C TRP A 321 15.40 1.91 -8.34
N PHE A 322 14.70 2.87 -7.72
CA PHE A 322 13.72 3.74 -8.41
C PHE A 322 13.70 5.18 -7.89
N ASN A 323 14.66 5.58 -7.06
CA ASN A 323 14.74 6.95 -6.55
C ASN A 323 16.20 7.43 -6.47
N SER A 324 17.02 6.98 -7.40
CA SER A 324 18.48 7.08 -7.32
C SER A 324 18.95 8.50 -7.63
N TYR A 325 19.84 9.04 -6.81
CA TYR A 325 20.48 10.32 -7.11
C TYR A 325 21.48 10.21 -8.25
N LEU A 326 21.75 11.34 -8.90
CA LEU A 326 22.70 11.43 -10.00
C LEU A 326 24.10 10.94 -9.61
N SER A 327 24.54 11.21 -8.38
CA SER A 327 25.82 10.76 -7.82
C SER A 327 25.89 9.24 -7.59
N ASN A 328 24.74 8.58 -7.47
CA ASN A 328 24.61 7.18 -7.05
C ASN A 328 23.98 6.33 -8.17
N LYS A 329 24.24 6.69 -9.43
CA LYS A 329 23.76 5.96 -10.60
C LYS A 329 24.38 4.56 -10.62
N GLU A 330 23.54 3.55 -10.44
CA GLU A 330 23.93 2.14 -10.47
C GLU A 330 23.31 1.41 -11.68
N LYS A 331 23.73 0.16 -11.92
CA LYS A 331 23.20 -0.66 -13.02
C LYS A 331 21.74 -1.07 -12.79
N GLU A 332 21.33 -1.11 -11.53
CA GLU A 332 19.99 -1.42 -11.04
C GLU A 332 19.01 -0.28 -11.22
N SER A 333 19.52 0.94 -11.37
CA SER A 333 18.70 2.14 -11.36
C SER A 333 17.74 2.17 -12.56
N PHE A 334 16.45 2.22 -12.23
CA PHE A 334 15.36 2.39 -13.21
C PHE A 334 15.29 3.84 -13.70
N LEU A 335 15.37 4.77 -12.76
CA LEU A 335 15.32 6.21 -12.98
C LEU A 335 16.34 6.93 -12.11
N ILE A 336 16.76 8.11 -12.57
CA ILE A 336 17.60 9.03 -11.80
C ILE A 336 16.76 10.23 -11.40
N HIS A 337 16.64 10.47 -10.10
CA HIS A 337 15.97 11.61 -9.50
C HIS A 337 16.98 12.76 -9.34
N LEU A 338 16.65 13.94 -9.88
CA LEU A 338 17.48 15.14 -9.84
C LEU A 338 17.12 16.05 -8.64
N ALA A 339 16.70 15.44 -7.53
CA ALA A 339 16.41 16.15 -6.28
C ALA A 339 17.65 16.92 -5.81
N GLY A 340 17.46 18.16 -5.35
CA GLY A 340 18.55 19.02 -4.89
C GLY A 340 19.54 19.50 -5.96
N GLU A 341 19.47 19.00 -7.20
CA GLU A 341 20.45 19.32 -8.24
C GLU A 341 20.26 20.74 -8.80
N SER A 342 21.38 21.47 -8.94
CA SER A 342 21.43 22.71 -9.72
C SER A 342 21.44 22.42 -11.23
N ASN A 343 20.92 23.33 -12.05
CA ASN A 343 20.89 23.22 -13.52
C ASN A 343 20.25 21.92 -14.03
N LYS A 344 19.12 21.49 -13.43
CA LYS A 344 18.45 20.21 -13.72
C LYS A 344 18.21 19.97 -15.21
N ASN A 345 17.79 20.99 -15.97
CA ASN A 345 17.57 20.87 -17.42
C ASN A 345 18.81 20.39 -18.17
N TRP A 346 19.97 20.98 -17.84
CA TRP A 346 21.25 20.66 -18.47
C TRP A 346 21.71 19.25 -18.07
N LYS A 347 21.69 18.93 -16.77
CA LYS A 347 22.06 17.58 -16.28
C LYS A 347 21.17 16.49 -16.89
N ALA A 348 19.87 16.73 -16.96
CA ALA A 348 18.92 15.81 -17.58
C ALA A 348 19.21 15.60 -19.08
N TYR A 349 19.55 16.67 -19.81
CA TYR A 349 19.96 16.59 -21.21
C TYR A 349 21.20 15.71 -21.40
N PHE A 350 22.26 15.94 -20.61
CA PHE A 350 23.48 15.12 -20.68
C PHE A 350 23.22 13.66 -20.36
N LEU A 351 22.44 13.39 -19.31
CA LEU A 351 22.12 12.03 -18.89
C LEU A 351 21.36 11.25 -19.96
N ARG A 352 20.42 11.90 -20.67
CA ARG A 352 19.71 11.28 -21.81
C ARG A 352 20.65 10.94 -22.96
N ASN A 353 21.55 11.85 -23.32
CA ASN A 353 22.50 11.61 -24.41
C ASN A 353 23.49 10.49 -24.06
N GLU A 354 23.98 10.45 -22.82
CA GLU A 354 24.80 9.36 -22.33
C GLU A 354 24.05 8.02 -22.43
N ASN A 355 22.76 8.01 -22.04
CA ASN A 355 21.94 6.81 -22.07
C ASN A 355 21.70 6.29 -23.50
N ILE A 356 21.42 7.19 -24.45
CA ILE A 356 21.28 6.86 -25.87
C ILE A 356 22.56 6.21 -26.41
N ASN A 357 23.72 6.78 -26.06
CA ASN A 357 25.02 6.28 -26.53
C ASN A 357 25.39 4.91 -25.95
N ASN A 358 25.00 4.63 -24.71
CA ASN A 358 25.27 3.36 -24.03
C ASN A 358 24.45 2.17 -24.58
N ASN A 359 23.37 2.43 -25.35
CA ASN A 359 22.52 1.45 -26.02
C ASN A 359 22.08 0.26 -25.14
N GLY A 360 21.82 0.51 -23.86
CA GLY A 360 21.35 -0.49 -22.90
C GLY A 360 22.32 -1.61 -22.54
N LYS A 361 23.58 -1.56 -22.98
CA LYS A 361 24.58 -2.64 -22.74
C LYS A 361 24.90 -2.91 -21.27
N TYR A 362 24.63 -1.94 -20.38
CA TYR A 362 25.07 -1.97 -18.98
C TYR A 362 23.95 -2.05 -17.95
N TYR A 363 22.69 -2.14 -18.39
CA TYR A 363 21.56 -2.16 -17.45
C TYR A 363 21.10 -3.56 -17.09
N ILE A 364 20.66 -3.70 -15.83
CA ILE A 364 20.07 -4.92 -15.33
C ILE A 364 18.77 -5.26 -16.09
N LYS A 365 18.45 -6.55 -16.22
CA LYS A 365 17.17 -7.02 -16.79
C LYS A 365 16.13 -7.20 -15.69
N ASN A 366 14.84 -7.11 -16.05
CA ASN A 366 13.71 -7.38 -15.14
C ASN A 366 13.90 -8.65 -14.30
N LYS A 367 14.31 -9.76 -14.93
CA LYS A 367 14.50 -11.06 -14.27
C LYS A 367 15.54 -11.01 -13.16
N GLU A 368 16.64 -10.30 -13.39
CA GLU A 368 17.74 -10.20 -12.44
C GLU A 368 17.39 -9.26 -11.30
N LEU A 369 16.81 -8.10 -11.61
CA LEU A 369 16.37 -7.13 -10.61
C LEU A 369 15.26 -7.71 -9.74
N ARG A 370 14.26 -8.39 -10.33
CA ARG A 370 13.17 -9.04 -9.57
C ARG A 370 13.71 -10.05 -8.56
N LYS A 371 14.71 -10.86 -8.92
CA LYS A 371 15.35 -11.79 -7.98
C LYS A 371 16.01 -11.05 -6.81
N LYS A 372 16.66 -9.92 -7.05
CA LYS A 372 17.24 -9.07 -5.99
C LYS A 372 16.16 -8.51 -5.07
N VAL A 373 15.09 -7.93 -5.63
CA VAL A 373 13.93 -7.41 -4.88
C VAL A 373 13.33 -8.49 -3.99
N LEU A 374 13.02 -9.67 -4.55
CA LEU A 374 12.43 -10.78 -3.81
C LEU A 374 13.36 -11.33 -2.71
N LYS A 375 14.67 -11.30 -2.93
CA LYS A 375 15.65 -11.70 -1.90
C LYS A 375 15.66 -10.68 -0.77
N TYR A 376 15.63 -9.39 -1.08
CA TYR A 376 15.58 -8.31 -0.09
C TYR A 376 14.30 -8.37 0.76
N TYR A 377 13.13 -8.60 0.15
CA TYR A 377 11.86 -8.72 0.87
C TYR A 377 11.79 -9.89 1.84
N LYS A 378 12.62 -10.92 1.66
CA LYS A 378 12.74 -12.06 2.58
C LYS A 378 13.74 -11.84 3.70
N LEU A 379 14.48 -10.73 3.70
CA LEU A 379 15.39 -10.42 4.80
C LEU A 379 14.58 -10.15 6.08
N PRO A 380 15.10 -10.54 7.26
CA PRO A 380 14.58 -10.05 8.53
C PRO A 380 14.50 -8.52 8.55
N LYS A 381 13.49 -7.97 9.22
CA LYS A 381 13.26 -6.51 9.28
C LYS A 381 14.48 -5.75 9.82
N GLU A 382 15.29 -6.38 10.69
CA GLU A 382 16.53 -5.77 11.19
C GLU A 382 17.63 -5.58 10.13
N LYS A 383 17.57 -6.32 9.01
CA LYS A 383 18.51 -6.23 7.89
C LYS A 383 17.95 -5.43 6.70
N GLN A 384 16.73 -4.93 6.83
CA GLN A 384 16.14 -4.02 5.87
C GLN A 384 16.45 -2.58 6.29
N HIS A 385 16.35 -1.66 5.34
CA HIS A 385 16.35 -0.22 5.60
C HIS A 385 15.22 0.14 6.57
N LYS A 386 15.47 1.15 7.42
CA LYS A 386 14.54 1.57 8.46
C LYS A 386 14.44 3.08 8.46
N LEU A 387 13.25 3.58 8.76
CA LEU A 387 13.05 4.98 9.03
C LEU A 387 13.41 5.26 10.50
N GLU A 388 14.00 6.42 10.73
CA GLU A 388 14.16 7.00 12.05
C GLU A 388 13.27 8.24 12.14
N TYR A 389 12.90 8.60 13.36
CA TYR A 389 12.13 9.81 13.59
C TYR A 389 12.96 11.04 13.20
N GLN A 390 12.34 12.02 12.53
CA GLN A 390 12.98 13.24 12.02
C GLN A 390 12.60 14.50 12.77
#